data_AF-A0A968ZH74-F1
#
_entry.id   AF-A0A968ZH74-F1
#
_cell.length_a   1.000
_cell.length_b   1.000
_cell.length_c   1.000
_cell.angle_alpha   90.00
_cell.angle_beta   90.00
_cell.angle_gamma   90.00
#
_symmetry.space_group_name_H-M   'P 1'
#
loop_
_entity.id
_entity.type
_entity.pdbx_description
1 polymer ?
#
loop_
_entity_poly.entity_id
_entity_poly.type
_entity_poly.pdbx_seq_one_letter_code
_entity_poly.pdbx_strand_id
1 'polypeptide(L)'
;MSSIFASILASGCKEGQPAYLNNKVALTNRMAVGLFAVASIFVVVSLLYFPQLTYVPVVGQLICLSTLFLNRWGSVGFTRFLISIAPISLATMYLAYGTTPGQPQPVGMTVFQFALIGIPFLLIDMREGIFLGLTVLINTLIFFAVGSLSSMLLLEHNIELFHSPGLDFLFRCVGVGVLFWGFMSC
;
A
#
# COMPACT_ATOMS: atom_id res chain seq x y z
N MET A 1 10.91 24.23 17.92
CA MET A 1 11.13 23.75 16.55
C MET A 1 10.14 22.63 16.30
N SER A 2 9.11 22.84 15.46
CA SER A 2 8.42 21.66 14.93
C SER A 2 9.46 20.92 14.09
N SER A 3 9.66 19.63 14.36
CA SER A 3 10.54 18.84 13.51
C SER A 3 9.99 18.89 12.09
N ILE A 4 10.87 18.88 11.08
CA ILE A 4 10.47 18.82 9.66
C ILE A 4 9.42 17.71 9.44
N PHE A 5 9.57 16.61 10.18
CA PHE A 5 8.62 15.51 10.22
C PHE A 5 7.20 15.93 10.63
N ALA A 6 7.04 16.69 11.72
CA ALA A 6 5.74 17.21 12.13
C ALA A 6 5.10 18.10 11.06
N SER A 7 5.92 18.89 10.34
CA SER A 7 5.44 19.70 9.23
C SER A 7 4.96 18.88 8.03
N ILE A 8 5.62 17.76 7.72
CA ILE A 8 5.19 16.84 6.66
C ILE A 8 3.86 16.19 7.04
N LEU A 9 3.73 15.72 8.28
CA LEU A 9 2.51 15.06 8.75
C LEU A 9 1.31 16.01 8.80
N ALA A 10 1.53 17.29 9.12
CA ALA A 10 0.49 18.32 9.11
C ALA A 10 0.22 18.93 7.72
N SER A 11 0.91 18.47 6.68
CA SER A 11 0.77 19.02 5.32
C SER A 11 -0.67 18.87 4.80
N GLY A 12 -1.30 20.00 4.44
CA GLY A 12 -2.67 20.01 3.92
C GLY A 12 -3.76 20.27 4.97
N CYS A 13 -3.43 20.25 6.27
CA CYS A 13 -4.36 20.68 7.32
C CYS A 13 -4.57 22.20 7.25
N LYS A 14 -5.82 22.66 7.36
CA LYS A 14 -6.19 24.09 7.29
C LYS A 14 -7.05 24.49 8.49
N GLU A 15 -6.86 25.69 9.02
CA GLU A 15 -7.60 26.19 10.19
C GLU A 15 -9.12 26.26 9.98
N GLY A 16 -9.57 26.49 8.74
CA GLY A 16 -11.00 26.52 8.38
C GLY A 16 -11.63 25.14 8.11
N GLN A 17 -10.87 24.05 8.16
CA GLN A 17 -11.41 22.71 7.94
C GLN A 17 -11.98 22.11 9.23
N PRO A 18 -13.06 21.32 9.15
CA PRO A 18 -13.56 20.57 10.29
C PRO A 18 -12.47 19.70 10.92
N ALA A 19 -12.44 19.61 12.24
CA ALA A 19 -11.42 18.85 12.97
C ALA A 19 -11.30 17.38 12.51
N TYR A 20 -12.44 16.72 12.20
CA TYR A 20 -12.43 15.36 11.69
C TYR A 20 -11.68 15.22 10.35
N LEU A 21 -11.79 16.21 9.47
CA LEU A 21 -11.14 16.20 8.17
C LEU A 21 -9.63 16.40 8.32
N ASN A 22 -9.20 17.36 9.16
CA ASN A 22 -7.79 17.56 9.49
C ASN A 22 -7.16 16.29 10.10
N ASN A 23 -7.89 15.58 10.96
CA ASN A 23 -7.43 14.31 11.52
C ASN A 23 -7.24 13.24 10.42
N LYS A 24 -8.16 13.15 9.45
CA LYS A 24 -8.04 12.22 8.31
C LYS A 24 -6.92 12.60 7.34
N VAL A 25 -6.66 13.89 7.11
CA VAL A 25 -5.50 14.35 6.32
C VAL A 25 -4.20 13.93 7.00
N ALA A 26 -4.08 14.20 8.30
CA ALA A 26 -2.90 13.82 9.08
C ALA A 26 -2.68 12.30 9.09
N LEU A 27 -3.75 11.52 9.25
CA LEU A 27 -3.69 10.05 9.18
C LEU A 27 -3.25 9.57 7.80
N THR A 28 -3.79 10.16 6.73
CA THR A 28 -3.40 9.84 5.35
C THR A 28 -1.92 10.12 5.11
N ASN A 29 -1.40 11.24 5.63
CA ASN A 29 0.03 11.57 5.54
C ASN A 29 0.90 10.57 6.32
N ARG A 30 0.51 10.17 7.54
CA ARG A 30 1.21 9.13 8.32
C ARG A 30 1.25 7.80 7.58
N MET A 31 0.12 7.41 6.97
CA MET A 31 0.04 6.20 6.15
C MET A 31 0.92 6.30 4.90
N ALA A 32 0.92 7.42 4.19
CA ALA A 32 1.78 7.63 3.04
C ALA A 32 3.28 7.53 3.41
N VAL A 33 3.70 8.10 4.54
CA VAL A 33 5.08 7.98 5.04
C VAL A 33 5.43 6.54 5.43
N GLY A 34 4.53 5.84 6.14
CA GLY A 34 4.74 4.43 6.51
C GLY A 34 4.84 3.52 5.28
N LEU A 35 3.92 3.69 4.32
CA LEU A 35 3.92 2.94 3.07
C LEU A 35 5.12 3.27 2.18
N PHE A 36 5.62 4.51 2.22
CA PHE A 36 6.87 4.88 1.55
C PHE A 36 8.07 4.09 2.12
N ALA A 37 8.14 3.93 3.45
CA ALA A 37 9.18 3.13 4.09
C ALA A 37 9.07 1.65 3.70
N VAL A 38 7.85 1.10 3.68
CA VAL A 38 7.59 -0.26 3.19
C VAL A 38 8.02 -0.42 1.74
N ALA A 39 7.61 0.49 0.86
CA ALA A 39 8.00 0.46 -0.55
C ALA A 39 9.53 0.52 -0.71
N SER A 40 10.23 1.28 0.13
CA SER A 40 11.69 1.36 0.13
C SER A 40 12.35 0.02 0.47
N ILE A 41 11.80 -0.75 1.42
CA ILE A 41 12.27 -2.12 1.70
C ILE A 41 12.08 -2.99 0.46
N PHE A 42 10.92 -2.91 -0.20
CA PHE A 42 10.66 -3.66 -1.42
C PHE A 42 11.52 -3.23 -2.62
N VAL A 43 11.92 -1.95 -2.72
CA VAL A 43 12.92 -1.52 -3.71
C VAL A 43 14.23 -2.27 -3.50
N VAL A 44 14.73 -2.34 -2.26
CA VAL A 44 15.97 -3.04 -1.94
C VAL A 44 15.84 -4.54 -2.23
N VAL A 45 14.74 -5.18 -1.81
CA VAL A 45 14.47 -6.59 -2.11
C VAL A 45 14.42 -6.83 -3.63
N SER A 46 13.73 -5.99 -4.38
CA SER A 46 13.68 -6.10 -5.84
C SER A 46 15.05 -5.91 -6.49
N LEU A 47 15.84 -4.93 -6.08
CA LEU A 47 17.17 -4.73 -6.65
C LEU A 47 18.09 -5.95 -6.44
N LEU A 48 17.94 -6.65 -5.32
CA LEU A 48 18.77 -7.81 -4.98
C LEU A 48 18.27 -9.11 -5.63
N TYR A 49 16.95 -9.34 -5.65
CA TYR A 49 16.36 -10.63 -6.02
C TYR A 49 15.54 -10.60 -7.30
N PHE A 50 14.90 -9.46 -7.63
CA PHE A 50 13.97 -9.33 -8.76
C PHE A 50 14.14 -7.98 -9.50
N PRO A 51 15.29 -7.71 -10.14
CA PRO A 51 15.61 -6.37 -10.63
C PRO A 51 14.58 -5.81 -11.61
N GLN A 52 13.98 -6.69 -12.43
CA GLN A 52 12.93 -6.34 -13.37
C GLN A 52 11.63 -5.87 -12.69
N LEU A 53 11.39 -6.25 -11.44
CA LEU A 53 10.21 -5.82 -10.67
C LEU A 53 10.44 -4.55 -9.86
N THR A 54 11.64 -3.97 -9.88
CA THR A 54 11.99 -2.77 -9.09
C THR A 54 11.09 -1.58 -9.41
N TYR A 55 10.58 -1.48 -10.63
CA TYR A 55 9.69 -0.37 -11.00
C TYR A 55 8.37 -0.39 -10.18
N VAL A 56 7.91 -1.56 -9.72
CA VAL A 56 6.66 -1.70 -8.95
C VAL A 56 6.72 -0.93 -7.61
N PRO A 57 7.69 -1.19 -6.72
CA PRO A 57 7.82 -0.43 -5.48
C PRO A 57 8.26 1.03 -5.71
N VAL A 58 9.01 1.35 -6.78
CA VAL A 58 9.33 2.74 -7.14
C VAL A 58 8.06 3.53 -7.49
N VAL A 59 7.13 2.95 -8.26
CA VAL A 59 5.82 3.56 -8.51
C VAL A 59 5.07 3.76 -7.18
N GLY A 60 5.17 2.82 -6.26
CA GLY A 60 4.62 2.96 -4.90
C GLY A 60 5.17 4.17 -4.13
N GLN A 61 6.48 4.39 -4.18
CA GLN A 61 7.11 5.57 -3.58
C GLN A 61 6.60 6.87 -4.23
N LEU A 62 6.50 6.91 -5.56
CA LEU A 62 5.98 8.08 -6.28
C LEU A 62 4.52 8.37 -5.92
N ILE A 63 3.69 7.33 -5.75
CA ILE A 63 2.31 7.49 -5.29
C ILE A 63 2.28 8.08 -3.89
N CYS A 64 3.08 7.57 -2.95
CA CYS A 64 3.13 8.09 -1.58
C CYS A 64 3.58 9.57 -1.54
N LEU A 65 4.59 9.95 -2.32
CA LEU A 65 5.03 11.35 -2.43
C LEU A 65 3.94 12.23 -3.06
N SER A 66 3.29 11.74 -4.11
CA SER A 66 2.18 12.44 -4.76
C SER A 66 1.01 12.65 -3.80
N THR A 67 0.70 11.69 -2.93
CA THR A 67 -0.33 11.84 -1.90
C THR A 67 -0.02 13.01 -0.96
N LEU A 68 1.22 13.12 -0.47
CA LEU A 68 1.62 14.23 0.42
C LEU A 68 1.47 15.59 -0.27
N PHE A 69 1.84 15.65 -1.56
CA PHE A 69 1.74 16.85 -2.36
C PHE A 69 0.29 17.24 -2.70
N LEU A 70 -0.54 16.27 -3.10
CA LEU A 70 -1.96 16.47 -3.40
C LEU A 70 -2.78 16.82 -2.14
N ASN A 71 -2.40 16.30 -0.97
CA ASN A 71 -2.99 16.72 0.30
C ASN A 71 -2.73 18.19 0.59
N ARG A 72 -1.52 18.69 0.27
CA ARG A 72 -1.19 20.12 0.38
C ARG A 72 -2.09 20.99 -0.51
N TRP A 73 -2.49 20.49 -1.68
CA TRP A 73 -3.43 21.17 -2.58
C TRP A 73 -4.89 21.05 -2.17
N GLY A 74 -5.21 20.22 -1.18
CA GLY A 74 -6.56 20.07 -0.64
C GLY A 74 -7.39 18.97 -1.32
N SER A 75 -6.79 18.10 -2.13
CA SER A 75 -7.47 16.99 -2.81
C SER A 75 -7.69 15.77 -1.89
N VAL A 76 -8.24 15.99 -0.70
CA VAL A 76 -8.32 15.02 0.40
C VAL A 76 -9.11 13.75 0.06
N GLY A 77 -10.18 13.87 -0.73
CA GLY A 77 -10.96 12.70 -1.17
C GLY A 77 -10.15 11.78 -2.09
N PHE A 78 -9.48 12.38 -3.09
CA PHE A 78 -8.70 11.64 -4.07
C PHE A 78 -7.45 10.99 -3.47
N THR A 79 -6.75 11.68 -2.57
CA THR A 79 -5.56 11.11 -1.90
C THR A 79 -5.90 9.92 -1.00
N ARG A 80 -7.03 9.98 -0.28
CA ARG A 80 -7.53 8.85 0.51
C ARG A 80 -7.89 7.66 -0.37
N PHE A 81 -8.56 7.89 -1.51
CA PHE A 81 -8.84 6.85 -2.49
C PHE A 81 -7.54 6.22 -3.01
N LEU A 82 -6.59 7.06 -3.42
CA LEU A 82 -5.33 6.64 -4.02
C LEU A 82 -4.50 5.79 -3.05
N ILE A 83 -4.30 6.22 -1.80
CA ILE A 83 -3.58 5.43 -0.79
C ILE A 83 -4.34 4.18 -0.37
N SER A 84 -5.66 4.16 -0.47
CA SER A 84 -6.44 2.98 -0.09
C SER A 84 -6.38 1.86 -1.14
N ILE A 85 -6.14 2.19 -2.41
CA ILE A 85 -6.14 1.22 -3.52
C ILE A 85 -4.74 0.92 -4.04
N ALA A 86 -3.89 1.93 -4.18
CA ALA A 86 -2.57 1.75 -4.80
C ALA A 86 -1.71 0.67 -4.13
N PRO A 87 -1.63 0.57 -2.78
CA PRO A 87 -0.80 -0.44 -2.14
C PRO A 87 -1.23 -1.85 -2.52
N ILE A 88 -2.53 -2.15 -2.48
CA ILE A 88 -3.00 -3.49 -2.82
C ILE A 88 -2.85 -3.76 -4.32
N SER A 89 -3.07 -2.79 -5.20
CA SER A 89 -2.82 -2.94 -6.64
C SER A 89 -1.37 -3.31 -6.93
N LEU A 90 -0.43 -2.59 -6.32
CA LEU A 90 1.00 -2.82 -6.51
C LEU A 90 1.44 -4.14 -5.89
N ALA A 91 0.95 -4.50 -4.70
CA ALA A 91 1.24 -5.79 -4.07
C ALA A 91 0.69 -6.96 -4.91
N THR A 92 -0.51 -6.81 -5.46
CA THR A 92 -1.14 -7.80 -6.35
C THR A 92 -0.33 -7.97 -7.62
N MET A 93 0.09 -6.87 -8.25
CA MET A 93 0.94 -6.92 -9.44
C MET A 93 2.28 -7.58 -9.13
N TYR A 94 2.92 -7.23 -8.01
CA TYR A 94 4.17 -7.85 -7.56
C TYR A 94 4.01 -9.36 -7.34
N LEU A 95 2.93 -9.78 -6.68
CA LEU A 95 2.63 -11.18 -6.44
C LEU A 95 2.29 -11.94 -7.73
N ALA A 96 1.56 -11.32 -8.65
CA ALA A 96 1.22 -11.91 -9.94
C ALA A 96 2.47 -12.21 -10.78
N TYR A 97 3.49 -11.34 -10.74
CA TYR A 97 4.79 -11.62 -11.37
C TYR A 97 5.59 -12.72 -10.67
N GLY A 98 5.39 -12.89 -9.36
CA GLY A 98 6.08 -13.91 -8.56
C GLY A 98 5.37 -15.26 -8.49
N THR A 99 4.26 -15.46 -9.21
CA THR A 99 3.44 -16.68 -9.13
C THR A 99 3.16 -17.23 -10.52
N THR A 100 3.32 -18.54 -10.73
CA THR A 100 2.88 -19.21 -11.95
C THR A 100 1.41 -19.60 -11.85
N PRO A 101 0.63 -19.53 -12.96
CA PRO A 101 -0.72 -20.05 -12.99
C PRO A 101 -0.80 -21.50 -12.48
N GLY A 102 -1.67 -21.72 -11.49
CA GLY A 102 -1.87 -23.04 -10.88
C GLY A 102 -0.93 -23.40 -9.73
N GLN A 103 0.10 -22.59 -9.44
CA GLN A 103 0.92 -22.77 -8.25
C GLN A 103 0.31 -22.07 -7.02
N PRO A 104 0.53 -22.61 -5.81
CA PRO A 104 0.12 -21.93 -4.59
C PRO A 104 0.86 -20.60 -4.44
N GLN A 105 0.16 -19.56 -4.00
CA GLN A 105 0.79 -18.26 -3.76
C GLN A 105 1.71 -18.30 -2.53
N PRO A 106 2.84 -17.57 -2.54
CA PRO A 106 3.67 -17.36 -1.35
C PRO A 106 2.85 -16.77 -0.19
N VAL A 107 2.76 -17.52 0.92
CA VAL A 107 1.88 -17.18 2.06
C VAL A 107 2.21 -15.81 2.63
N GLY A 108 3.48 -15.44 2.75
CA GLY A 108 3.91 -14.16 3.29
C GLY A 108 3.44 -12.97 2.45
N MET A 109 3.44 -13.10 1.12
CA MET A 109 2.89 -12.08 0.24
C MET A 109 1.37 -11.99 0.32
N THR A 110 0.68 -13.13 0.43
CA THR A 110 -0.78 -13.13 0.63
C THR A 110 -1.17 -12.48 1.96
N VAL A 111 -0.43 -12.75 3.04
CA VAL A 111 -0.64 -12.09 4.35
C VAL A 111 -0.39 -10.58 4.25
N PHE A 112 0.69 -10.17 3.58
CA PHE A 112 0.97 -8.77 3.30
C PHE A 112 -0.16 -8.11 2.52
N GLN A 113 -0.64 -8.73 1.44
CA GLN A 113 -1.74 -8.22 0.62
C GLN A 113 -3.04 -8.10 1.42
N PHE A 114 -3.35 -9.09 2.28
CA PHE A 114 -4.51 -9.07 3.16
C PHE A 114 -4.46 -7.90 4.15
N ALA A 115 -3.28 -7.60 4.70
CA ALA A 115 -3.09 -6.44 5.57
C ALA A 115 -3.46 -5.11 4.88
N LEU A 116 -3.19 -4.98 3.57
CA LEU A 116 -3.49 -3.78 2.80
C LEU A 116 -5.00 -3.58 2.57
N ILE A 117 -5.82 -4.64 2.62
CA ILE A 117 -7.29 -4.54 2.56
C ILE A 117 -7.85 -3.75 3.76
N GLY A 118 -7.11 -3.69 4.88
CA GLY A 118 -7.48 -2.92 6.07
C GLY A 118 -7.40 -1.39 5.90
N ILE A 119 -6.58 -0.90 4.97
CA ILE A 119 -6.28 0.53 4.82
C ILE A 119 -7.53 1.41 4.58
N PRO A 120 -8.47 1.05 3.67
CA PRO A 120 -9.71 1.81 3.47
C PRO A 120 -10.49 2.06 4.77
N PHE A 121 -10.54 1.07 5.67
CA PHE A 121 -11.28 1.18 6.93
C PHE A 121 -10.63 2.15 7.92
N LEU A 122 -9.32 2.40 7.79
CA LEU A 122 -8.61 3.39 8.59
C LEU A 122 -8.84 4.80 8.03
N LEU A 123 -8.76 4.95 6.70
CA LEU A 123 -8.70 6.25 6.04
C LEU A 123 -10.06 6.85 5.70
N ILE A 124 -11.05 6.03 5.39
CA ILE A 124 -12.38 6.47 4.97
C ILE A 124 -13.33 6.40 6.17
N ASP A 125 -14.11 7.46 6.39
CA ASP A 125 -15.07 7.49 7.49
C ASP A 125 -16.29 6.60 7.17
N MET A 126 -16.86 5.94 8.18
CA MET A 126 -18.10 5.17 8.03
C MET A 126 -19.27 6.03 7.57
N ARG A 127 -19.22 7.35 7.82
CA ARG A 127 -20.17 8.34 7.28
C ARG A 127 -20.13 8.42 5.76
N GLU A 128 -19.00 8.11 5.14
CA GLU A 128 -18.79 8.08 3.69
C GLU A 128 -19.04 6.66 3.13
N GLY A 129 -20.12 5.99 3.57
CA GLY A 129 -20.35 4.56 3.35
C GLY A 129 -20.29 4.10 1.89
N ILE A 130 -20.75 4.91 0.94
CA ILE A 130 -20.65 4.61 -0.50
C ILE A 130 -19.18 4.60 -0.95
N PHE A 131 -18.42 5.61 -0.54
CA PHE A 131 -17.01 5.74 -0.89
C PHE A 131 -16.17 4.61 -0.27
N LEU A 132 -16.45 4.26 0.99
CA LEU A 132 -15.85 3.11 1.65
C LEU A 132 -16.22 1.80 0.94
N GLY A 133 -17.51 1.56 0.68
CA GLY A 133 -18.00 0.35 0.03
C GLY A 133 -17.40 0.13 -1.36
N LEU A 134 -17.32 1.18 -2.18
CA LEU A 134 -16.67 1.11 -3.50
C LEU A 134 -15.18 0.81 -3.38
N THR A 135 -14.48 1.46 -2.45
CA THR A 135 -13.03 1.25 -2.26
C THR A 135 -12.73 -0.18 -1.79
N VAL A 136 -13.53 -0.70 -0.84
CA VAL A 136 -13.42 -2.08 -0.36
C VAL A 136 -13.74 -3.09 -1.46
N LEU A 137 -14.77 -2.84 -2.27
CA LEU A 137 -15.10 -3.68 -3.42
C LEU A 137 -13.95 -3.72 -4.42
N ILE A 138 -13.39 -2.56 -4.79
CA ILE A 138 -12.25 -2.47 -5.70
C ILE A 138 -11.05 -3.25 -5.14
N ASN A 139 -10.71 -3.07 -3.86
CA ASN A 139 -9.62 -3.81 -3.22
C ASN A 139 -9.87 -5.32 -3.20
N THR A 140 -11.10 -5.75 -2.99
CA THR A 140 -11.47 -7.17 -2.99
C THR A 140 -11.31 -7.76 -4.39
N LEU A 141 -11.78 -7.06 -5.43
CA LEU A 141 -11.59 -7.48 -6.82
C LEU A 141 -10.10 -7.57 -7.19
N ILE A 142 -9.30 -6.59 -6.78
CA ILE A 142 -7.85 -6.59 -6.96
C ILE A 142 -7.21 -7.78 -6.24
N PHE A 143 -7.61 -8.07 -5.00
CA PHE A 143 -7.10 -9.21 -4.23
C PHE A 143 -7.28 -10.54 -4.98
N PHE A 144 -8.46 -10.77 -5.56
CA PHE A 144 -8.75 -11.98 -6.33
C PHE A 144 -8.16 -11.97 -7.75
N ALA A 145 -7.69 -10.84 -8.26
CA ALA A 145 -7.18 -10.72 -9.62
C ALA A 145 -5.79 -11.37 -9.82
N VAL A 146 -5.08 -11.78 -8.75
CA VAL A 146 -3.72 -12.36 -8.86
C VAL A 146 -3.67 -13.52 -9.85
N GLY A 147 -4.62 -14.45 -9.79
CA GLY A 147 -4.65 -15.62 -10.69
C GLY A 147 -4.79 -15.21 -12.16
N SER A 148 -5.74 -14.33 -12.45
CA SER A 148 -5.97 -13.80 -13.81
C SER A 148 -4.79 -12.95 -14.30
N LEU A 149 -4.13 -12.18 -13.42
CA LEU A 149 -2.96 -11.39 -13.80
C LEU A 149 -1.75 -12.28 -14.07
N SER A 150 -1.53 -13.31 -13.26
CA SER A 150 -0.41 -14.24 -13.43
C SER A 150 -0.45 -14.99 -14.78
N SER A 151 -1.65 -15.28 -15.31
CA SER A 151 -1.79 -15.91 -16.63
C SER A 151 -1.54 -14.96 -17.80
N MET A 152 -1.74 -13.66 -17.59
CA MET A 152 -1.43 -12.62 -18.58
C MET A 152 0.04 -12.20 -18.54
N LEU A 153 0.65 -12.23 -17.36
CA LEU A 153 2.03 -11.81 -17.10
C LEU A 153 2.96 -13.03 -17.15
N LEU A 154 3.15 -13.58 -18.35
CA LEU A 154 4.09 -14.69 -18.57
C LEU A 154 5.53 -14.16 -18.57
N LEU A 155 6.10 -13.97 -17.39
CA LEU A 155 7.55 -13.78 -17.24
C LEU A 155 8.17 -15.10 -16.77
N GLU A 156 9.14 -15.58 -17.55
CA GLU A 156 10.06 -16.62 -17.11
C GLU A 156 10.97 -16.02 -16.03
N HIS A 157 10.53 -16.11 -14.78
CA HIS A 157 11.32 -15.72 -13.61
C HIS A 157 11.59 -16.91 -12.71
N ASN A 158 12.68 -16.83 -11.95
CA ASN A 158 13.01 -17.85 -10.96
C ASN A 158 12.06 -17.74 -9.75
N ILE A 159 10.88 -18.35 -9.89
CA ILE A 159 9.80 -18.36 -8.89
C ILE A 159 10.25 -19.00 -7.58
N GLU A 160 11.27 -19.85 -7.59
CA GLU A 160 11.79 -20.52 -6.39
C GLU A 160 12.23 -19.51 -5.31
N LEU A 161 12.73 -18.34 -5.71
CA LEU A 161 13.14 -17.30 -4.76
C LEU A 161 11.95 -16.74 -3.96
N PHE A 162 10.77 -16.59 -4.58
CA PHE A 162 9.55 -16.12 -3.90
C PHE A 162 9.07 -17.09 -2.81
N HIS A 163 9.39 -18.37 -2.97
CA HIS A 163 9.08 -19.43 -1.99
C HIS A 163 10.19 -19.65 -0.96
N SER A 164 11.26 -18.85 -0.99
CA SER A 164 12.34 -18.98 -0.01
C SER A 164 11.86 -18.61 1.39
N PRO A 165 12.23 -19.40 2.43
CA PRO A 165 11.77 -19.14 3.81
C PRO A 165 12.15 -17.75 4.33
N GLY A 166 13.30 -17.22 3.89
CA GLY A 166 13.78 -15.90 4.30
C GLY A 166 12.90 -14.75 3.79
N LEU A 167 12.55 -14.77 2.49
CA LEU A 167 11.66 -13.76 1.91
C LEU A 167 10.23 -13.92 2.41
N ASP A 168 9.74 -15.15 2.56
CA ASP A 168 8.41 -15.40 3.13
C ASP A 168 8.28 -14.83 4.55
N PHE A 169 9.28 -15.06 5.41
CA PHE A 169 9.32 -14.49 6.76
C PHE A 169 9.37 -12.96 6.73
N LEU A 170 10.21 -12.37 5.88
CA LEU A 170 10.30 -10.92 5.72
C LEU A 170 8.93 -10.32 5.34
N PHE A 171 8.24 -10.89 4.35
CA PHE A 171 6.94 -10.38 3.90
C PHE A 171 5.86 -10.49 4.99
N ARG A 172 5.87 -11.58 5.79
CA ARG A 172 4.99 -11.69 6.96
C ARG A 172 5.27 -10.59 7.98
N CYS A 173 6.54 -10.36 8.33
CA CYS A 173 6.93 -9.32 9.27
C CYS A 173 6.50 -7.93 8.78
N VAL A 174 6.67 -7.64 7.49
CA VAL A 174 6.24 -6.37 6.91
C VAL A 174 4.71 -6.26 6.93
N GLY A 175 3.97 -7.30 6.57
CA GLY A 175 2.49 -7.31 6.61
C GLY A 175 1.94 -7.06 8.01
N VAL A 176 2.48 -7.77 9.01
CA VAL A 176 2.13 -7.56 10.42
C VAL A 176 2.52 -6.14 10.86
N GLY A 177 3.70 -5.66 10.47
CA GLY A 177 4.14 -4.30 10.75
C GLY A 177 3.21 -3.22 10.19
N VAL A 178 2.69 -3.40 8.98
CA VAL A 178 1.70 -2.48 8.38
C VAL A 178 0.41 -2.46 9.18
N LEU A 179 -0.10 -3.61 9.62
CA LEU A 179 -1.28 -3.67 10.48
C LEU A 179 -1.06 -2.91 11.79
N PHE A 180 0.03 -3.22 12.50
CA PHE A 180 0.36 -2.55 13.76
C PHE A 180 0.53 -1.04 13.58
N TRP A 181 1.25 -0.61 12.54
CA TRP A 181 1.42 0.82 12.23
C TRP A 181 0.08 1.52 11.96
N GLY A 182 -0.79 0.87 11.17
CA GLY A 182 -2.13 1.37 10.89
C GLY A 182 -2.95 1.57 12.15
N PHE A 183 -2.97 0.58 13.05
CA PHE A 183 -3.69 0.67 14.32
C PHE A 183 -3.12 1.73 15.26
N MET A 184 -1.79 1.83 15.39
CA MET A 184 -1.14 2.83 16.25
C MET A 184 -1.29 4.26 15.73
N SER A 185 -1.65 4.43 14.45
CA SER A 185 -1.83 5.75 13.83
C SER A 185 -3.23 6.33 14.03
N CYS A 186 -4.22 5.52 14.39
CA CYS A 186 -5.60 5.92 14.66
C CYS A 186 -5.77 6.49 16.07
#